data_AF-A0A946P409-F1
#
_entry.id   AF-A0A946P409-F1
#
_cell.length_a   1.000
_cell.length_b   1.000
_cell.length_c   1.000
_cell.angle_alpha   90.00
_cell.angle_beta   90.00
_cell.angle_gamma   90.00
#
_symmetry.space_group_name_H-M   'P 1'
#
loop_
_entity.id
_entity.type
_entity.pdbx_description
1 polymer ?
#
loop_
_entity_poly.entity_id
_entity_poly.type
_entity_poly.pdbx_seq_one_letter_code
_entity_poly.pdbx_strand_id
1 'polypeptide(L)' 'MNFHKELWLFLSGFGIMFAILSWLQDLGVLFPEPNPTKGIVALITGSILYLLVAKRMD' A
#
# COMPACT_ATOMS: atom_id res chain seq x y z
N MET A 1 -4.75 -9.58 -20.25
CA MET A 1 -4.57 -8.62 -19.14
C MET A 1 -5.63 -7.55 -19.26
N ASN A 2 -6.56 -7.48 -18.30
CA ASN A 2 -7.54 -6.41 -18.23
C ASN A 2 -6.91 -5.24 -17.47
N PHE A 3 -6.49 -4.19 -18.18
CA PHE A 3 -5.81 -3.02 -17.60
C PHE A 3 -6.58 -2.41 -16.41
N HIS A 4 -7.91 -2.38 -16.48
CA HIS A 4 -8.75 -1.89 -15.39
C HIS A 4 -8.65 -2.76 -14.12
N LYS A 5 -8.57 -4.09 -14.26
CA LYS A 5 -8.45 -5.02 -13.13
C LYS A 5 -7.11 -4.85 -12.42
N GLU A 6 -6.04 -4.71 -13.20
CA GLU A 6 -4.67 -4.49 -12.67
C GLU A 6 -4.56 -3.17 -11.93
N LEU A 7 -5.07 -2.08 -12.53
CA LEU A 7 -5.06 -0.76 -11.91
C LEU A 7 -5.92 -0.74 -10.63
N TRP A 8 -7.07 -1.43 -10.65
CA TRP A 8 -7.93 -1.57 -9.47
C TRP A 8 -7.24 -2.33 -8.33
N LEU A 9 -6.60 -3.46 -8.63
CA LEU A 9 -5.87 -4.27 -7.65
C LEU A 9 -4.65 -3.52 -7.10
N PHE A 10 -3.97 -2.74 -7.95
CA PHE A 10 -2.84 -1.90 -7.55
C PHE A 10 -3.28 -0.79 -6.59
N LEU A 11 -4.32 -0.01 -6.95
CA LEU A 11 -4.87 1.03 -6.07
C LEU A 11 -5.40 0.46 -4.76
N SER A 12 -6.01 -0.73 -4.81
CA SER A 12 -6.49 -1.42 -3.61
C SER A 12 -5.34 -1.81 -2.68
N GLY A 13 -4.27 -2.39 -3.22
CA GLY A 13 -3.07 -2.75 -2.45
C GLY A 13 -2.37 -1.53 -1.83
N PHE A 14 -2.29 -0.43 -2.58
CA PHE A 14 -1.80 0.85 -2.06
C PHE A 14 -2.66 1.37 -0.91
N GLY A 15 -3.99 1.40 -1.07
CA GLY A 15 -4.91 1.87 -0.04
C GLY A 15 -4.82 1.07 1.27
N ILE A 16 -4.71 -0.26 1.17
CA ILE A 16 -4.54 -1.14 2.33
C ILE A 16 -3.23 -0.82 3.08
N MET A 17 -2.10 -0.72 2.39
CA MET A 17 -0.83 -0.42 3.05
C MET A 17 -0.77 1.00 3.60
N PHE A 18 -1.42 1.96 2.95
CA PHE A 18 -1.54 3.32 3.46
C PHE A 18 -2.34 3.38 4.77
N ALA A 19 -3.42 2.60 4.89
CA ALA A 19 -4.19 2.47 6.12
C ALA A 19 -3.37 1.82 7.24
N ILE A 20 -2.65 0.72 6.95
CA ILE A 20 -1.79 0.03 7.93
C ILE A 20 -0.68 0.97 8.45
N LEU A 21 -0.02 1.71 7.55
CA LEU A 21 1.02 2.66 7.93
C LEU A 21 0.46 3.85 8.72
N SER A 22 -0.76 4.30 8.40
CA SER A 22 -1.43 5.35 9.17
C SER A 22 -1.76 4.88 10.59
N TRP A 23 -2.21 3.62 10.73
CA TRP A 23 -2.45 3.03 12.04
C TRP A 23 -1.15 2.82 12.85
N LEU A 24 -0.06 2.39 12.21
CA LEU A 24 1.27 2.28 12.84
C LEU A 24 1.84 3.65 13.25
N GLN A 25 1.49 4.69 12.50
CA GLN A 25 1.79 6.08 12.85
C GLN A 25 1.03 6.53 14.09
N ASP A 26 -0.27 6.26 14.18
CA ASP A 26 -1.07 6.59 15.37
C ASP A 26 -0.59 5.85 16.62
N LEU A 27 -0.02 4.65 16.46
CA LEU A 27 0.60 3.88 17.54
C LEU A 27 1.98 4.42 17.98
N GLY A 28 2.54 5.40 17.28
CA GLY A 28 3.88 5.96 17.57
C GLY A 28 5.03 5.00 17.24
N VAL A 29 4.77 3.89 16.53
CA VAL A 29 5.76 2.87 16.20
C VAL A 29 6.57 3.27 14.95
N LEU A 30 5.93 3.92 13.98
CA LEU A 30 6.52 4.27 12.68
C LEU A 30 6.02 5.63 12.21
N PHE A 31 6.91 6.52 11.77
CA PHE A 31 6.58 7.90 11.36
C PHE A 31 5.85 8.71 12.46
N PRO A 32 6.48 8.93 13.63
CA PRO A 32 5.86 9.68 14.73
C PRO A 32 5.47 11.12 14.35
N GLU A 33 6.06 11.66 13.28
CA GLU A 33 5.66 12.94 12.70
C GLU A 33 4.95 12.75 11.35
N PRO A 34 3.92 13.56 11.04
CA PRO A 34 3.24 13.54 9.75
C PRO A 34 4.20 13.94 8.63
N ASN A 35 4.81 12.94 8.02
CA ASN A 35 5.76 13.09 6.93
C ASN A 35 5.18 12.50 5.62
N PRO A 36 5.24 13.23 4.48
CA PRO A 36 4.89 12.69 3.15
C PRO A 36 5.64 11.40 2.76
N THR A 37 6.78 11.07 3.38
CA THR A 37 7.49 9.79 3.22
C THR A 37 6.59 8.58 3.50
N LYS A 38 5.55 8.71 4.33
CA LYS A 38 4.58 7.62 4.56
C LYS A 38 3.88 7.16 3.27
N GLY A 39 3.59 8.11 2.38
CA GLY A 39 2.96 7.82 1.08
C GLY A 39 3.90 7.04 0.16
N ILE A 40 5.19 7.37 0.15
CA ILE A 40 6.21 6.68 -0.65
C ILE A 40 6.39 5.24 -0.13
N VAL A 41 6.42 5.06 1.19
CA VAL A 41 6.53 3.73 1.80
C VAL A 41 5.27 2.91 1.57
N ALA A 42 4.07 3.51 1.63
CA ALA A 42 2.82 2.86 1.24
C ALA A 42 2.83 2.41 -0.23
N LEU A 43 3.45 3.20 -1.10
CA LEU A 43 3.55 2.90 -2.53
C LEU A 43 4.48 1.72 -2.81
N ILE A 44 5.64 1.68 -2.15
CA ILE A 44 6.58 0.54 -2.25
C ILE A 44 5.95 -0.72 -1.67
N THR A 45 5.41 -0.63 -0.45
CA THR A 45 4.85 -1.79 0.24
C THR A 45 3.55 -2.29 -0.40
N GLY A 46 2.69 -1.39 -0.89
CA GLY A 46 1.49 -1.71 -1.66
C GLY A 46 1.82 -2.34 -3.02
N SER A 47 2.90 -1.91 -3.68
CA SER A 47 3.40 -2.55 -4.90
C SER A 47 3.90 -3.98 -4.65
N ILE A 48 4.61 -4.20 -3.53
CA ILE A 48 5.02 -5.55 -3.11
C ILE A 48 3.79 -6.43 -2.84
N LEU A 49 2.78 -5.88 -2.16
CA LEU A 49 1.54 -6.60 -1.87
C LEU A 49 0.78 -6.96 -3.16
N TYR A 50 0.72 -6.04 -4.13
CA TYR A 50 0.18 -6.33 -5.47
C TYR A 50 0.94 -7.46 -6.18
N LEU A 51 2.28 -7.44 -6.16
CA LEU A 51 3.09 -8.48 -6.80
C LEU A 51 2.98 -9.85 -6.12
N LEU A 52 2.80 -9.90 -4.79
CA LEU A 52 2.71 -11.16 -4.04
C LEU A 52 1.30 -11.75 -4.07
N VAL A 53 0.28 -10.90 -3.92
CA VAL A 53 -1.11 -11.31 -3.66
C VAL A 53 -1.94 -11.20 -4.94
N ALA A 54 -1.98 -10.02 -5.55
CA ALA A 54 -2.83 -9.78 -6.73
C ALA A 54 -2.33 -10.51 -7.98
N LYS A 55 -1.01 -10.60 -8.19
CA LYS A 55 -0.43 -11.35 -9.33
C LYS A 55 -0.62 -12.87 -9.23
N ARG A 56 -0.87 -13.40 -8.03
CA ARG A 56 -1.17 -14.84 -7.81
C ARG A 56 -2.66 -15.18 -7.89
N MET A 57 -3.53 -14.19 -7.98
CA MET A 57 -4.99 -14.38 -8.11
C MET A 57 -5.47 -14.43 -9.57
N ASP A 58 -4.55 -14.53 -10.53
CA ASP A 58 -4.84 -14.81 -11.95
C ASP A 58 -4.56 -16.29 -12.27
#